data_AF-J5VKQ9-F1
#
_entry.id   AF-J5VKQ9-F1
#
_cell.length_a   1.000
_cell.length_b   1.000
_cell.length_c   1.000
_cell.angle_alpha   90.00
_cell.angle_beta   90.00
_cell.angle_gamma   90.00
#
_symmetry.space_group_name_H-M   'P 1'
#
loop_
_entity.id
_entity.type
_entity.pdbx_description
1 polymer ?
#
loop_
_entity_poly.entity_id
_entity_poly.type
_entity_poly.pdbx_seq_one_letter_code
_entity_poly.pdbx_strand_id
1 'polypeptide(L)'
;MGNLQSDSLEEVVDASNESEADLFISIHCNACNGNARGTEVWYYHRSAYGEMLADCIRHQIVDVLGTADRGSKGAKPGVNG
;
A
#
# COMPACT_ATOMS: atom_id res chain seq x y z
N MET A 1 -10.08 -15.58 8.78
CA MET A 1 -10.54 -14.20 8.60
C MET A 1 -9.61 -13.50 7.62
N GLY A 2 -10.13 -13.08 6.45
CA GLY A 2 -9.74 -11.82 5.82
C GLY A 2 -8.70 -11.78 4.68
N ASN A 3 -8.48 -12.83 3.87
CA ASN A 3 -7.72 -12.65 2.62
C ASN A 3 -8.66 -12.66 1.40
N LEU A 4 -8.91 -11.48 0.83
CA LEU A 4 -9.63 -11.33 -0.43
C LEU A 4 -8.63 -11.06 -1.56
N GLN A 5 -8.71 -11.87 -2.61
CA GLN A 5 -7.98 -11.65 -3.86
C GLN A 5 -8.99 -11.76 -5.01
N SER A 6 -9.12 -10.69 -5.77
CA SER A 6 -9.87 -10.65 -7.03
C SER A 6 -9.08 -9.82 -8.05
N ASP A 7 -9.23 -10.16 -9.33
CA ASP A 7 -8.70 -9.36 -10.44
C ASP A 7 -9.54 -8.08 -10.68
N SER A 8 -10.74 -8.02 -10.11
CA SER A 8 -11.60 -6.83 -10.14
C SER A 8 -11.29 -5.93 -8.94
N LEU A 9 -10.80 -4.71 -9.23
CA LEU A 9 -10.62 -3.69 -8.18
C LEU A 9 -11.94 -3.28 -7.53
N GLU A 10 -13.05 -3.33 -8.27
CA GLU A 10 -14.38 -3.03 -7.75
C GLU A 10 -14.77 -4.05 -6.67
N GLU A 11 -14.62 -5.35 -6.94
CA GLU A 11 -14.93 -6.40 -5.97
C GLU A 11 -14.04 -6.31 -4.73
N VAL A 12 -12.75 -6.00 -4.90
CA VAL A 12 -11.83 -5.81 -3.77
C VAL A 12 -12.28 -4.64 -2.90
N VAL A 13 -12.66 -3.52 -3.50
CA VAL A 13 -13.12 -2.33 -2.79
C VAL A 13 -14.44 -2.59 -2.08
N ASP A 14 -15.41 -3.21 -2.75
CA ASP A 14 -16.74 -3.47 -2.19
C ASP A 14 -16.66 -4.36 -0.95
N ALA A 15 -16.02 -5.52 -1.06
CA ALA A 15 -15.89 -6.42 0.07
C ALA A 15 -15.01 -5.85 1.20
N SER A 16 -14.05 -4.97 0.89
CA SER A 16 -13.27 -4.27 1.93
C SER A 16 -14.11 -3.24 2.68
N ASN A 17 -14.99 -2.51 1.99
CA ASN A 17 -15.90 -1.54 2.59
C ASN A 17 -17.00 -2.23 3.41
N GLU A 18 -17.43 -3.43 3.01
CA GLU A 18 -18.37 -4.26 3.76
C GLU A 18 -17.74 -4.94 4.98
N SER A 19 -16.40 -4.98 5.05
CA SER A 19 -15.71 -5.53 6.20
C SER A 19 -15.76 -4.58 7.39
N GLU A 20 -15.94 -5.11 8.59
CA GLU A 20 -15.78 -4.37 9.85
C GLU A 20 -14.30 -4.22 10.26
N ALA A 21 -13.37 -4.27 9.30
CA ALA A 21 -11.94 -4.23 9.58
C ALA A 21 -11.46 -2.82 9.95
N ASP A 22 -10.54 -2.72 10.90
CA ASP A 22 -9.91 -1.44 11.26
C ASP A 22 -9.00 -0.90 10.14
N LEU A 23 -8.40 -1.81 9.35
CA LEU A 23 -7.38 -1.52 8.35
C LEU A 23 -7.59 -2.33 7.07
N PHE A 24 -7.46 -1.66 5.93
CA PHE A 24 -7.31 -2.29 4.62
C PHE A 24 -5.84 -2.20 4.17
N ILE A 25 -5.21 -3.35 3.87
CA ILE A 25 -3.83 -3.43 3.37
C ILE A 25 -3.83 -4.23 2.07
N SER A 26 -3.41 -3.61 0.98
CA SER A 26 -3.15 -4.28 -0.29
C SER A 26 -1.65 -4.51 -0.49
N ILE A 27 -1.25 -5.73 -0.82
CA ILE A 27 0.16 -6.11 -1.00
C ILE A 27 0.43 -6.30 -2.48
N HIS A 28 1.41 -5.56 -3.00
CA HIS A 28 1.81 -5.60 -4.41
C HIS A 28 3.32 -5.75 -4.55
N CYS A 29 3.75 -6.40 -5.63
CA CYS A 29 5.12 -6.32 -6.12
C CYS A 29 5.20 -5.27 -7.22
N ASN A 30 6.12 -4.32 -7.07
CA ASN A 30 6.33 -3.29 -8.09
C ASN A 30 7.08 -3.87 -9.31
N ALA A 31 6.95 -3.22 -10.47
CA ALA A 31 7.60 -3.64 -11.71
C ALA A 31 8.14 -2.43 -12.48
N CYS A 32 9.22 -2.64 -13.23
CA CYS A 32 9.75 -1.64 -14.15
C CYS A 32 10.45 -2.32 -15.33
N ASN A 33 10.45 -1.68 -16.49
CA ASN A 33 11.21 -2.10 -17.68
C ASN A 33 12.65 -1.55 -17.63
N GLY A 34 13.33 -1.70 -16.49
CA GLY A 34 14.65 -1.15 -16.21
C GLY A 34 15.23 -1.68 -14.91
N ASN A 35 16.06 -0.88 -14.22
CA ASN A 35 16.60 -1.26 -12.92
C ASN A 35 15.99 -0.38 -11.81
N ALA A 36 14.88 -0.85 -11.24
CA ALA A 36 14.30 -0.29 -10.02
C ALA A 36 14.17 -1.38 -8.96
N ARG A 37 14.47 -1.01 -7.71
CA ARG A 37 14.40 -1.88 -6.54
C ARG A 37 14.10 -1.04 -5.31
N GLY A 38 13.58 -1.68 -4.28
CA GLY A 38 13.29 -1.03 -3.00
C GLY A 38 11.84 -1.19 -2.55
N THR A 39 11.57 -0.68 -1.36
CA THR A 39 10.25 -0.71 -0.72
C THR A 39 9.65 0.68 -0.74
N GLU A 40 8.39 0.78 -1.17
CA GLU A 40 7.54 1.96 -1.02
C GLU A 40 6.18 1.53 -0.48
N VAL A 41 5.51 2.41 0.26
CA VAL A 41 4.17 2.18 0.77
C VAL A 41 3.28 3.35 0.37
N TRP A 42 2.09 3.05 -0.14
CA TRP A 42 1.14 4.06 -0.60
C TRP A 42 -0.01 4.21 0.39
N TYR A 43 -0.48 5.45 0.56
CA TYR A 43 -1.62 5.77 1.41
C TYR A 43 -2.52 6.80 0.72
N TYR A 44 -3.77 6.92 1.15
CA TYR A 44 -4.64 7.97 0.63
C TYR A 44 -4.14 9.35 1.06
N HIS A 45 -3.80 10.23 0.12
CA HIS A 45 -3.06 11.48 0.37
C HIS A 45 -3.66 12.45 1.41
N ARG A 46 -4.95 12.31 1.78
CA ARG A 46 -5.61 13.14 2.81
C ARG A 46 -5.70 12.46 4.18
N SER A 47 -5.18 11.24 4.32
CA SER A 47 -5.26 10.46 5.56
C SER A 47 -3.97 10.60 6.35
N ALA A 48 -4.00 11.41 7.41
CA ALA A 48 -2.86 11.52 8.35
C ALA A 48 -2.56 10.18 9.03
N TYR A 49 -3.60 9.42 9.42
CA TYR A 49 -3.41 8.08 9.98
C TYR A 49 -2.89 7.08 8.94
N GLY A 50 -3.29 7.21 7.68
CA GLY A 50 -2.75 6.41 6.58
C GLY A 50 -1.27 6.70 6.33
N GLU A 51 -0.84 7.95 6.42
CA GLU A 51 0.57 8.35 6.35
C GLU A 51 1.38 7.74 7.48
N MET A 52 0.90 7.88 8.73
CA MET A 52 1.54 7.29 9.90
C MET A 52 1.68 5.76 9.79
N LEU A 53 0.61 5.08 9.36
CA LEU A 53 0.64 3.64 9.15
C LEU A 53 1.61 3.24 8.04
N ALA A 54 1.61 3.95 6.92
CA ALA A 54 2.52 3.71 5.81
C ALA A 54 3.99 3.83 6.25
N ASP A 55 4.31 4.85 7.05
CA ASP A 55 5.64 5.04 7.63
C ASP A 55 6.05 3.90 8.54
N CYS A 56 5.15 3.47 9.44
CA CYS A 56 5.41 2.32 10.32
C CYS A 56 5.70 1.05 9.52
N ILE A 57 4.84 0.70 8.54
CA ILE A 57 5.00 -0.50 7.73
C ILE A 57 6.29 -0.43 6.91
N ARG A 58 6.55 0.70 6.25
CA ARG A 58 7.76 0.90 5.44
C ARG A 58 9.02 0.69 6.26
N HIS A 59 9.14 1.33 7.42
CA HIS A 59 10.32 1.20 8.29
C HIS A 59 10.55 -0.26 8.68
N GLN A 60 9.52 -0.98 9.11
CA GLN A 60 9.67 -2.40 9.49
C GLN A 60 10.14 -3.27 8.32
N ILE A 61 9.63 -3.05 7.11
CA ILE A 61 10.05 -3.82 5.94
C ILE A 61 11.49 -3.50 5.56
N VAL A 62 11.86 -2.21 5.53
CA VAL A 62 13.22 -1.77 5.20
C VAL A 62 14.22 -2.30 6.23
N ASP A 63 13.89 -2.21 7.52
CA ASP A 63 14.76 -2.67 8.61
C ASP A 63 15.00 -4.18 8.55
N VAL A 64 13.97 -4.97 8.24
CA VAL A 64 14.06 -6.44 8.20
C VAL A 64 14.72 -6.95 6.93
N LEU A 65 14.42 -6.33 5.77
CA LEU A 65 14.87 -6.84 4.46
C LEU A 65 16.10 -6.13 3.91
N GLY A 66 16.47 -4.97 4.45
CA GLY A 66 17.58 -4.15 3.95
C GLY A 66 17.36 -3.62 2.52
N THR A 67 16.11 -3.47 2.09
CA THR A 67 15.78 -2.95 0.76
C THR A 67 16.04 -1.44 0.68
N ALA A 68 16.21 -0.92 -0.53
CA ALA A 68 16.30 0.54 -0.72
C ALA A 68 14.99 1.20 -0.26
N ASP A 69 15.08 2.16 0.66
CA ASP A 69 13.92 2.93 1.12
C ASP A 69 13.49 3.94 0.05
N ARG A 70 12.27 3.79 -0.47
CA ARG A 70 11.67 4.67 -1.49
C ARG A 70 10.55 5.57 -0.91
N GLY A 71 10.37 5.56 0.40
CA GLY A 71 9.44 6.43 1.12
C GLY A 71 7.98 5.97 1.10
N SER A 72 7.20 6.64 1.95
CA SER A 72 5.73 6.58 1.90
C SER A 72 5.22 7.64 0.94
N LYS A 73 4.14 7.33 0.20
CA LYS A 73 3.63 8.18 -0.89
C LYS A 73 2.13 8.36 -0.80
N GLY A 74 1.68 9.61 -0.80
CA GLY A 74 0.26 9.95 -0.88
C GLY A 74 -0.27 9.73 -2.30
N ALA A 75 -1.22 8.81 -2.47
CA ALA A 75 -1.97 8.58 -3.70
C ALA A 75 -3.13 9.58 -3.78
N LYS A 76 -3.14 10.37 -4.85
CA LYS A 76 -4.21 11.28 -5.20
C LYS A 76 -4.95 10.75 -6.43
N PRO A 77 -6.26 10.45 -6.31
CA PRO A 77 -7.05 9.95 -7.43
C PRO A 77 -6.92 10.83 -8.67
N GLY A 78 -6.63 10.20 -9.82
CA GLY A 78 -6.46 10.87 -11.10
C GLY A 78 -5.17 11.69 -11.26
N VAL A 79 -4.21 11.59 -10.33
CA VAL A 79 -2.95 12.36 -10.38
C VAL A 79 -1.72 11.46 -10.31
N ASN A 80 -1.65 10.54 -9.36
CA ASN A 80 -0.52 9.65 -9.17
C ASN A 80 -0.96 8.32 -8.54
N GLY A 81 -0.06 7.33 -8.65
CA GLY A 81 -0.40 5.92 -8.47
C GLY A 81 -0.59 5.30 -9.83
#